data_AF-A0A6C0H7D3-F1
#
_entry.id   AF-A0A6C0H7D3-F1
#
_cell.length_a   1.000
_cell.length_b   1.000
_cell.length_c   1.000
_cell.angle_alpha   90.00
_cell.angle_beta   90.00
_cell.angle_gamma   90.00
#
_symmetry.space_group_name_H-M   'P 1'
#
loop_
_entity.id
_entity.type
_entity.pdbx_description
1 polymer ?
#
loop_
_entity_poly.entity_id
_entity_poly.type
_entity_poly.pdbx_seq_one_letter_code
_entity_poly.pdbx_strand_id
1 'polypeptide(L)'
;MIEYKKNKLNKNIFIRIMDFIKQMVSENKMEDNTENIRLFKNSKMIKEQINKLLEMKKKISNLDELKLESLSECFYFAEKYTDIYNKILKDEINMEILWRAINVLEQIEEGVMDKYQGSVEFGTLLKEIYIDSALKKAEKIQKEHPELSEYKRPEKSWSEYKKR
;
A
#
# COMPACT_ATOMS: atom_id res chain seq x y z
N MET A 1 19.96 1.72 -9.72
CA MET A 1 19.25 2.98 -9.34
C MET A 1 17.78 2.78 -8.94
N ILE A 2 17.03 1.88 -9.59
CA ILE A 2 15.60 1.62 -9.30
C ILE A 2 15.40 0.96 -7.92
N GLU A 3 16.26 0.01 -7.56
CA GLU A 3 16.21 -0.70 -6.28
C GLU A 3 16.51 0.22 -5.08
N TYR A 4 17.40 1.20 -5.25
CA TYR A 4 17.72 2.21 -4.24
C TYR A 4 16.55 3.20 -4.03
N LYS A 5 15.81 3.55 -5.08
CA LYS A 5 14.57 4.36 -4.98
C LYS A 5 13.43 3.59 -4.32
N LYS A 6 13.24 2.30 -4.64
CA LYS A 6 12.27 1.41 -3.97
C LYS A 6 12.57 1.23 -2.49
N ASN A 7 13.85 1.02 -2.14
CA ASN A 7 14.27 0.90 -0.74
C ASN A 7 14.10 2.22 0.01
N LYS A 8 14.42 3.37 -0.61
CA LYS A 8 14.20 4.69 -0.01
C LYS A 8 12.72 5.05 0.13
N LEU A 9 11.88 4.64 -0.82
CA LEU A 9 10.42 4.83 -0.76
C LEU A 9 9.78 3.95 0.32
N ASN A 10 10.17 2.67 0.41
CA ASN A 10 9.75 1.78 1.49
C ASN A 10 10.25 2.24 2.85
N LYS A 11 11.49 2.76 2.93
CA LYS A 11 12.00 3.39 4.15
C LYS A 11 11.20 4.63 4.51
N ASN A 12 10.85 5.50 3.54
CA ASN A 12 10.03 6.69 3.79
C ASN A 12 8.58 6.37 4.18
N ILE A 13 7.98 5.31 3.62
CA ILE A 13 6.63 4.86 3.98
C ILE A 13 6.65 4.23 5.38
N PHE A 14 7.64 3.37 5.66
CA PHE A 14 7.82 2.79 6.98
C PHE A 14 8.17 3.84 8.04
N ILE A 15 8.99 4.85 7.70
CA ILE A 15 9.29 6.01 8.54
C ILE A 15 8.03 6.83 8.78
N ARG A 16 7.20 7.11 7.76
CA ARG A 16 5.93 7.84 7.93
C ARG A 16 4.90 7.07 8.76
N ILE A 17 4.81 5.76 8.59
CA ILE A 17 3.96 4.89 9.40
C ILE A 17 4.51 4.77 10.82
N MET A 18 5.82 4.69 11.00
CA MET A 18 6.46 4.74 12.32
C MET A 18 6.35 6.11 12.98
N ASP A 19 6.37 7.21 12.22
CA ASP A 19 6.18 8.56 12.74
C ASP A 19 4.71 8.77 13.11
N PHE A 20 3.77 8.22 12.34
CA PHE A 20 2.35 8.14 12.70
C PHE A 20 2.12 7.30 13.97
N ILE A 21 2.76 6.14 14.09
CA ILE A 21 2.68 5.28 15.28
C ILE A 21 3.40 5.91 16.49
N LYS A 22 4.55 6.57 16.28
CA LYS A 22 5.27 7.30 17.33
C LYS A 22 4.45 8.48 17.82
N GLN A 23 3.85 9.25 16.92
CA GLN A 23 2.92 10.32 17.26
C GLN A 23 1.72 9.79 18.07
N MET A 24 1.23 8.59 17.75
CA MET A 24 0.18 7.90 18.52
C MET A 24 0.63 7.35 19.90
N VAL A 25 1.92 7.08 20.10
CA VAL A 25 2.46 6.40 21.31
C VAL A 25 3.25 7.33 22.24
N SER A 26 3.86 8.42 21.72
CA SER A 26 4.69 9.35 22.50
C SER A 26 3.92 10.53 23.11
N GLU A 27 2.64 10.70 22.80
CA GLU A 27 1.76 11.76 23.35
C GLU A 27 1.27 11.44 24.78
N ASN A 28 2.19 11.06 25.68
CA ASN A 28 1.93 11.01 27.12
C ASN A 28 2.61 12.15 27.90
N LYS A 29 3.20 13.14 27.21
CA LYS A 29 3.55 14.44 27.80
C LYS A 29 3.40 15.59 26.80
N MET A 30 2.43 16.45 27.12
CA MET A 30 2.41 17.89 26.88
C MET A 30 2.55 18.36 25.42
N GLU A 31 1.43 18.42 24.72
CA GLU A 31 0.81 19.66 24.22
C GLU A 31 -0.14 19.29 23.07
N ASP A 32 -1.41 19.20 23.44
CA ASP A 32 -2.58 19.49 22.62
C ASP A 32 -2.62 18.98 21.16
N ASN A 33 -2.71 17.66 20.99
CA ASN A 33 -3.21 17.04 19.76
C ASN A 33 -4.49 16.23 19.99
N THR A 34 -5.21 16.52 21.08
CA THR A 34 -6.50 15.91 21.42
C THR A 34 -7.55 16.12 20.32
N GLU A 35 -7.38 17.13 19.44
CA GLU A 35 -8.19 17.35 18.25
C GLU A 35 -7.86 16.40 17.07
N ASN A 36 -6.61 15.92 16.95
CA ASN A 36 -6.16 15.15 15.79
C ASN A 36 -6.69 13.71 15.75
N ILE A 37 -7.19 13.19 16.87
CA ILE A 37 -7.83 11.87 16.92
C ILE A 37 -9.37 11.96 16.86
N ARG A 38 -9.90 13.07 16.34
CA ARG A 38 -11.22 13.14 15.69
C ARG A 38 -11.15 13.30 14.16
N LEU A 39 -9.95 13.30 13.54
CA LEU A 39 -9.76 14.02 12.26
C LEU A 39 -9.71 13.24 10.94
N PHE A 40 -9.94 11.91 10.89
CA PHE A 40 -10.14 11.24 9.60
C PHE A 40 -11.20 10.13 9.67
N LYS A 41 -12.48 10.48 9.50
CA LYS A 41 -13.57 9.55 9.16
C LYS A 41 -13.50 9.13 7.70
N ASN A 42 -12.35 8.60 7.29
CA ASN A 42 -12.10 8.28 5.89
C ASN A 42 -12.42 6.82 5.58
N SER A 43 -12.59 5.95 6.57
CA SER A 43 -12.90 4.53 6.32
C SER A 43 -14.06 4.36 5.34
N LYS A 44 -15.19 5.03 5.60
CA LYS A 44 -16.38 5.00 4.74
C LYS A 44 -16.10 5.51 3.33
N MET A 45 -15.46 6.68 3.20
CA MET A 45 -15.11 7.26 1.90
C MET A 45 -14.14 6.35 1.12
N ILE A 46 -13.16 5.75 1.80
CA ILE A 46 -12.22 4.79 1.20
C ILE A 46 -12.98 3.58 0.69
N LYS A 47 -13.92 3.03 1.49
CA LYS A 47 -14.77 1.90 1.05
C LYS A 47 -15.57 2.25 -0.20
N GLU A 48 -16.22 3.42 -0.21
CA GLU A 48 -17.01 3.91 -1.35
C GLU A 48 -16.15 4.06 -2.61
N GLN A 49 -14.97 4.67 -2.49
CA GLN A 49 -14.02 4.86 -3.60
C GLN A 49 -13.49 3.53 -4.13
N ILE A 50 -13.16 2.58 -3.26
CA ILE A 50 -12.73 1.24 -3.66
C ILE A 50 -13.86 0.51 -4.39
N ASN A 51 -15.08 0.54 -3.86
CA ASN A 51 -16.23 -0.09 -4.50
C ASN A 51 -16.49 0.51 -5.89
N LYS A 52 -16.46 1.84 -6.00
CA LYS A 52 -16.59 2.55 -7.28
C LYS A 52 -15.50 2.11 -8.26
N LEU A 53 -14.25 2.04 -7.82
CA LEU A 53 -13.13 1.59 -8.64
C LEU A 53 -13.32 0.14 -9.12
N LEU A 54 -13.83 -0.75 -8.26
CA LEU A 54 -14.13 -2.14 -8.62
C LEU A 54 -15.31 -2.25 -9.59
N GLU A 55 -16.33 -1.41 -9.45
CA GLU A 55 -17.43 -1.34 -10.41
C GLU A 55 -16.97 -0.87 -11.79
N MET A 56 -16.14 0.18 -11.85
CA MET A 56 -15.53 0.65 -13.09
C MET A 56 -14.69 -0.44 -13.74
N LYS A 57 -13.91 -1.15 -12.93
CA LYS A 57 -13.09 -2.29 -13.38
C LYS A 57 -13.91 -3.45 -13.96
N LYS A 58 -15.15 -3.65 -13.51
CA LYS A 58 -16.06 -4.63 -14.11
C LYS A 58 -16.61 -4.18 -15.47
N LYS A 59 -16.77 -2.88 -15.67
CA LYS A 59 -17.31 -2.29 -16.91
C LYS A 59 -16.25 -2.13 -17.99
N ILE A 60 -15.05 -1.72 -17.61
CA ILE A 60 -13.97 -1.35 -18.54
C ILE A 60 -12.89 -2.42 -18.47
N SER A 61 -12.74 -3.18 -19.56
CA SER A 61 -11.73 -4.25 -19.64
C SER A 61 -10.34 -3.74 -19.98
N ASN A 62 -10.24 -2.60 -20.69
CA ASN A 62 -8.96 -2.02 -21.07
C ASN A 62 -8.36 -1.24 -19.88
N LEU A 63 -7.13 -1.59 -19.49
CA LEU A 63 -6.47 -1.00 -18.33
C LEU A 63 -6.15 0.50 -18.50
N ASP A 64 -5.82 0.95 -19.70
CA ASP A 64 -5.45 2.36 -19.94
C ASP A 64 -6.68 3.25 -20.00
N GLU A 65 -7.77 2.76 -20.58
CA GLU A 65 -9.09 3.40 -20.51
C GLU A 65 -9.59 3.48 -19.06
N LEU A 66 -9.50 2.37 -18.32
CA LEU A 66 -9.87 2.31 -16.91
C LEU A 66 -9.06 3.30 -16.07
N LYS A 67 -7.75 3.45 -16.29
CA LYS A 67 -6.92 4.44 -15.58
C LYS A 67 -7.42 5.85 -15.85
N LEU A 68 -7.69 6.19 -17.11
CA LEU A 68 -8.09 7.53 -17.50
C LEU A 68 -9.42 7.91 -16.85
N GLU A 69 -10.40 7.02 -16.91
CA GLU A 69 -11.74 7.26 -16.36
C GLU A 69 -11.73 7.24 -14.82
N SER A 70 -11.02 6.28 -14.21
CA SER A 70 -10.94 6.19 -12.74
C SER A 70 -10.10 7.29 -12.09
N LEU A 71 -9.16 7.91 -12.81
CA LEU A 71 -8.44 9.10 -12.33
C LEU A 71 -9.38 10.30 -12.15
N SER A 72 -10.37 10.45 -13.02
CA SER A 72 -11.40 11.49 -12.91
C SER A 72 -12.37 11.17 -11.77
N GLU A 73 -12.91 9.95 -11.75
CA GLU A 73 -14.00 9.57 -10.85
C GLU A 73 -13.56 9.25 -9.42
N CYS A 74 -12.28 8.86 -9.26
CA CYS A 74 -11.67 8.49 -7.97
C CYS A 74 -10.41 9.35 -7.69
N PHE A 75 -10.40 10.60 -8.13
CA PHE A 75 -9.24 11.50 -8.04
C PHE A 75 -8.65 11.58 -6.63
N TYR A 76 -9.48 11.83 -5.61
CA TYR A 76 -9.02 11.94 -4.23
C TYR A 76 -8.34 10.66 -3.75
N PHE A 77 -8.92 9.50 -4.10
CA PHE A 77 -8.34 8.20 -3.73
C PHE A 77 -7.03 7.93 -4.48
N ALA A 78 -6.95 8.28 -5.77
CA ALA A 78 -5.73 8.17 -6.56
C ALA A 78 -4.63 9.13 -6.09
N GLU A 79 -4.98 10.32 -5.62
CA GLU A 79 -4.05 11.34 -5.12
C GLU A 79 -3.52 10.99 -3.72
N LYS A 80 -4.40 10.61 -2.79
CA LYS A 80 -4.02 10.36 -1.39
C LYS A 80 -3.53 8.94 -1.13
N TYR A 81 -4.07 7.96 -1.85
CA TYR A 81 -3.78 6.53 -1.67
C TYR A 81 -3.24 5.92 -2.96
N THR A 82 -2.34 6.65 -3.65
CA THR A 82 -1.82 6.31 -4.98
C THR A 82 -1.28 4.88 -5.09
N ASP A 83 -0.58 4.38 -4.07
CA ASP A 83 -0.01 3.03 -4.12
C ASP A 83 -1.10 1.95 -4.06
N ILE A 84 -2.04 2.07 -3.13
CA ILE A 84 -3.19 1.15 -3.02
C ILE A 84 -4.04 1.21 -4.28
N TYR A 85 -4.36 2.40 -4.78
CA TYR A 85 -5.09 2.62 -6.04
C TYR A 85 -4.43 1.88 -7.22
N ASN A 86 -3.13 2.09 -7.43
CA ASN A 86 -2.39 1.44 -8.51
C ASN A 86 -2.33 -0.08 -8.36
N LYS A 87 -2.23 -0.58 -7.13
CA LYS A 87 -2.23 -2.02 -6.86
C LYS A 87 -3.59 -2.67 -7.11
N ILE A 88 -4.69 -1.98 -6.80
CA ILE A 88 -6.06 -2.45 -7.13
C ILE A 88 -6.24 -2.52 -8.65
N LEU A 89 -5.85 -1.46 -9.38
CA LEU A 89 -5.94 -1.45 -10.84
C LEU A 89 -5.18 -2.62 -11.47
N LYS A 90 -3.99 -2.94 -10.95
CA LYS A 90 -3.12 -3.99 -11.47
C LYS A 90 -3.41 -5.38 -10.89
N ASP A 91 -4.43 -5.59 -10.08
CA ASP A 91 -4.67 -6.86 -9.35
C ASP A 91 -3.45 -7.35 -8.55
N GLU A 92 -2.65 -6.41 -8.06
CA GLU A 92 -1.46 -6.69 -7.24
C GLU A 92 -1.81 -6.64 -5.75
N ILE A 93 -3.08 -6.61 -5.35
CA ILE A 93 -3.48 -6.53 -3.94
C ILE A 93 -4.40 -7.68 -3.54
N ASN A 94 -4.32 -8.11 -2.29
CA ASN A 94 -5.32 -8.99 -1.70
C ASN A 94 -6.46 -8.14 -1.15
N MET A 95 -7.62 -8.21 -1.80
CA MET A 95 -8.80 -7.41 -1.43
C MET A 95 -9.34 -7.79 -0.05
N GLU A 96 -9.22 -9.06 0.35
CA GLU A 96 -9.70 -9.52 1.66
C GLU A 96 -8.94 -8.85 2.79
N ILE A 97 -7.61 -8.82 2.70
CA ILE A 97 -6.74 -8.18 3.71
C ILE A 97 -6.94 -6.66 3.70
N LEU A 98 -7.12 -6.06 2.52
CA LEU A 98 -7.42 -4.64 2.40
C LEU A 98 -8.73 -4.28 3.11
N TRP A 99 -9.79 -5.07 2.93
CA TRP A 99 -11.07 -4.85 3.62
C TRP A 99 -10.94 -5.00 5.13
N ARG A 100 -10.19 -6.01 5.60
CA ARG A 100 -9.89 -6.17 7.03
C ARG A 100 -9.17 -4.95 7.60
N ALA A 101 -8.17 -4.42 6.89
CA ALA A 101 -7.44 -3.22 7.31
C ALA A 101 -8.37 -2.01 7.41
N ILE A 102 -9.27 -1.81 6.44
CA ILE A 102 -10.23 -0.71 6.48
C ILE A 102 -11.27 -0.90 7.59
N ASN A 103 -11.66 -2.13 7.90
CA ASN A 103 -12.57 -2.44 8.99
C ASN A 103 -11.96 -2.11 10.36
N VAL A 104 -10.67 -2.36 10.53
CA VAL A 104 -9.94 -1.95 11.75
C VAL A 104 -9.96 -0.42 11.89
N LEU A 105 -9.76 0.33 10.79
CA LEU A 105 -9.89 1.79 10.82
C LEU A 105 -11.29 2.24 11.23
N GLU A 106 -12.34 1.63 10.68
CA GLU A 106 -13.73 1.94 11.05
C GLU A 106 -14.00 1.65 12.53
N GLN A 107 -13.53 0.52 13.07
CA GLN A 107 -13.72 0.19 14.48
C GLN A 107 -13.00 1.17 15.42
N ILE A 108 -11.85 1.71 15.01
CA ILE A 108 -11.16 2.78 15.74
C ILE A 108 -11.97 4.08 15.64
N GLU A 109 -12.50 4.42 14.45
CA GLU A 109 -13.31 5.62 14.21
C GLU A 109 -14.64 5.60 15.00
N GLU A 110 -15.26 4.44 15.15
CA GLU A 110 -16.50 4.22 15.93
C GLU A 110 -16.24 4.10 17.43
N GLY A 111 -14.97 3.99 17.86
CA GLY A 111 -14.59 3.82 19.26
C GLY A 111 -14.88 2.43 19.84
N VAL A 112 -15.16 1.45 18.98
CA VAL A 112 -15.35 0.03 19.35
C VAL A 112 -14.01 -0.59 19.72
N MET A 113 -12.93 -0.18 19.05
CA MET A 113 -11.58 -0.68 19.27
C MET A 113 -10.69 0.39 19.90
N ASP A 114 -9.86 -0.02 20.85
CA ASP A 114 -8.82 0.85 21.42
C ASP A 114 -7.81 1.27 20.36
N LYS A 115 -7.42 2.54 20.37
CA LYS A 115 -6.56 3.17 19.35
C LYS A 115 -5.18 2.53 19.27
N TYR A 116 -4.60 2.14 20.40
CA TYR A 116 -3.29 1.51 20.43
C TYR A 116 -3.38 0.11 19.84
N GLN A 117 -4.34 -0.69 20.32
CA GLN A 117 -4.57 -2.04 19.82
C GLN A 117 -4.87 -2.04 18.31
N GLY A 118 -5.77 -1.16 17.86
CA GLY A 118 -6.13 -1.03 16.47
C GLY A 118 -4.98 -0.56 15.58
N SER A 119 -4.08 0.29 16.08
CA SER A 119 -2.89 0.70 15.32
C SER A 119 -1.91 -0.45 15.08
N VAL A 120 -1.73 -1.32 16.08
CA VAL A 120 -0.89 -2.52 15.97
C VAL A 120 -1.49 -3.51 14.97
N GLU A 121 -2.80 -3.75 15.06
CA GLU A 121 -3.50 -4.65 14.16
C GLU A 121 -3.50 -4.12 12.72
N PHE A 122 -3.83 -2.84 12.53
CA PHE A 122 -3.79 -2.18 11.23
C PHE A 122 -2.40 -2.23 10.59
N GLY A 123 -1.34 -1.96 11.37
CA GLY A 123 0.04 -2.05 10.90
C GLY A 123 0.44 -3.47 10.46
N THR A 124 -0.08 -4.49 11.15
CA THR A 124 0.15 -5.90 10.80
C THR A 124 -0.51 -6.24 9.46
N LEU A 125 -1.77 -5.84 9.28
CA LEU A 125 -2.51 -6.03 8.02
C LEU A 125 -1.87 -5.28 6.86
N LEU A 126 -1.39 -4.05 7.08
CA LEU A 126 -0.63 -3.32 6.05
C LEU A 126 0.62 -4.09 5.63
N LYS A 127 1.41 -4.57 6.60
CA LYS A 127 2.62 -5.35 6.29
C LYS A 127 2.28 -6.56 5.42
N GLU A 128 1.22 -7.27 5.76
CA GLU A 128 0.71 -8.42 5.00
C GLU A 128 0.33 -8.02 3.56
N ILE A 129 -0.46 -6.95 3.39
CA ILE A 129 -0.83 -6.39 2.07
C ILE A 129 0.40 -6.15 1.19
N TYR A 130 1.46 -5.54 1.75
CA TYR A 130 2.65 -5.21 0.97
C TYR A 130 3.51 -6.43 0.62
N ILE A 131 3.58 -7.42 1.51
CA ILE A 131 4.27 -8.69 1.25
C ILE A 131 3.53 -9.45 0.14
N ASP A 132 2.23 -9.67 0.31
CA ASP A 132 1.38 -10.35 -0.68
C ASP A 132 1.43 -9.64 -2.03
N SER A 133 1.42 -8.31 -2.02
CA SER A 133 1.48 -7.53 -3.24
C SER A 133 2.80 -7.70 -3.99
N ALA A 134 3.91 -7.77 -3.27
CA ALA A 134 5.22 -8.05 -3.86
C ALA A 134 5.27 -9.44 -4.48
N LEU A 135 4.67 -10.45 -3.82
CA LEU A 135 4.58 -11.82 -4.32
C LEU A 135 3.71 -11.90 -5.58
N LYS A 136 2.49 -11.36 -5.57
CA LYS A 136 1.61 -11.30 -6.75
C LYS A 136 2.28 -10.62 -7.94
N LYS A 137 3.02 -9.54 -7.69
CA LYS A 137 3.77 -8.86 -8.73
C LYS A 137 4.89 -9.74 -9.30
N ALA A 138 5.64 -10.42 -8.45
CA ALA A 138 6.69 -11.34 -8.89
C ALA A 138 6.12 -12.49 -9.73
N GLU A 139 4.99 -13.08 -9.32
CA GLU A 139 4.29 -14.12 -10.07
C GLU A 139 3.83 -13.63 -11.45
N LYS A 140 3.31 -12.41 -11.55
CA LYS A 140 2.92 -11.82 -12.85
C LYS A 140 4.12 -11.66 -13.78
N ILE A 141 5.22 -11.10 -13.27
CA ILE A 141 6.45 -10.94 -14.06
C ILE A 141 6.96 -12.31 -14.53
N GLN A 142 6.92 -13.33 -13.68
CA GLN A 142 7.34 -14.68 -14.05
C GLN A 142 6.43 -15.31 -15.11
N LYS A 143 5.12 -15.05 -15.08
CA LYS A 143 4.17 -15.50 -16.10
C LYS A 143 4.37 -14.79 -17.44
N GLU A 144 4.65 -13.49 -17.41
CA GLU A 144 4.87 -12.65 -18.59
C GLU A 144 6.25 -12.91 -19.24
N HIS A 145 7.23 -13.28 -18.43
CA HIS A 145 8.61 -13.53 -18.85
C HIS A 145 9.17 -14.81 -18.22
N PRO A 146 8.75 -15.99 -18.70
CA PRO A 146 9.22 -17.27 -18.16
C PRO A 146 10.74 -17.45 -18.32
N GLU A 147 11.35 -16.84 -19.35
CA GLU A 147 12.79 -16.82 -19.59
C GLU A 147 13.62 -16.06 -18.54
N LEU A 148 13.01 -15.19 -17.72
CA LEU A 148 13.70 -14.49 -16.62
C LEU A 148 13.84 -15.34 -15.34
N SER A 149 13.30 -16.57 -15.33
CA SER A 149 13.36 -17.48 -14.18
C SER A 149 14.76 -18.06 -13.93
N GLU A 150 15.65 -18.03 -14.92
CA GLU A 150 17.04 -18.43 -14.75
C GLU A 150 17.93 -17.22 -14.42
N TYR A 151 18.21 -17.02 -13.13
CA TYR A 151 19.36 -16.20 -12.74
C TYR A 151 20.64 -16.87 -13.23
N LYS A 152 21.15 -16.47 -14.40
CA LYS A 152 22.49 -16.82 -14.84
C LYS A 152 23.47 -16.03 -14.00
N ARG A 153 24.09 -16.68 -13.01
CA ARG A 153 25.19 -16.10 -12.24
C ARG A 153 26.24 -15.59 -13.26
N PRO A 154 26.66 -14.32 -13.20
CA PRO A 154 27.71 -13.83 -14.09
C PRO A 154 28.96 -14.70 -13.88
N GLU A 155 29.50 -15.25 -14.98
CA GLU A 155 30.66 -16.15 -14.96
C GLU A 155 31.90 -15.49 -14.36
N LYS A 156 31.98 -14.15 -14.43
CA LYS A 156 33.09 -13.37 -13.89
C LYS A 156 32.74 -12.76 -12.55
N SER A 157 33.62 -12.96 -11.58
CA SER A 157 33.48 -12.35 -10.27
C SER A 157 33.92 -10.88 -10.28
N TRP A 158 33.44 -10.11 -9.30
CA TRP A 158 33.78 -8.69 -9.13
C TRP A 158 35.30 -8.40 -9.12
N SER A 159 36.11 -9.36 -8.66
CA SER A 159 37.57 -9.25 -8.66
C SER A 159 38.19 -9.37 -10.06
N GLU A 160 37.57 -10.08 -10.99
CA GLU A 160 38.04 -10.19 -12.38
C GLU A 160 37.66 -8.97 -13.21
N TYR A 161 36.49 -8.37 -12.94
CA TYR A 161 36.04 -7.15 -13.61
C TYR A 161 36.99 -5.95 -13.35
N LYS A 162 37.54 -5.84 -12.13
CA LYS A 162 38.39 -4.72 -11.71
C LYS A 162 39.85 -4.80 -12.20
N LYS A 163 40.24 -5.88 -12.89
CA LYS A 163 41.60 -6.06 -13.44
C LYS A 163 41.75 -5.55 -14.89
N ARG A 164 40.72 -4.88 -15.43
CA ARG A 164 40.76 -4.19 -16.73
C ARG A 164 40.89 -2.69 -16.55
#